data_AF-A0A967B5M6-F1
#
_entry.id   AF-A0A967B5M6-F1
#
_cell.length_a   1.000
_cell.length_b   1.000
_cell.length_c   1.000
_cell.angle_alpha   90.00
_cell.angle_beta   90.00
_cell.angle_gamma   90.00
#
_symmetry.space_group_name_H-M   'P 1'
#
loop_
_entity.id
_entity.type
_entity.pdbx_description
1 polymer ?
#
loop_
_entity_poly.entity_id
_entity_poly.type
_entity_poly.pdbx_seq_one_letter_code
_entity_poly.pdbx_strand_id
1 'polypeptide(L)' 'MPSKILRLPHCPQTSPLLISHSLLQLADVVWNAGLPGLATDLVGLAHSAIDHDTSDTPAH' A
#
# COMPACT_ATOMS: atom_id res chain seq x y z
N MET A 1 -9.95 30.35 22.85
CA MET A 1 -10.65 29.12 22.39
C MET A 1 -9.59 28.15 21.88
N PRO A 2 -9.18 27.12 22.63
CA PRO A 2 -8.16 26.19 22.16
C PRO A 2 -8.77 25.27 21.09
N SER A 3 -8.28 25.39 19.86
CA SER A 3 -8.62 24.52 18.74
C SER A 3 -8.31 23.08 19.13
N LYS A 4 -9.36 22.27 19.25
CA LYS A 4 -9.27 20.83 19.53
C LYS A 4 -8.64 20.18 18.30
N ILE A 5 -7.32 20.04 18.30
CA ILE A 5 -6.62 19.28 17.25
C ILE A 5 -7.15 17.86 17.35
N LEU A 6 -7.96 17.48 16.36
CA LEU A 6 -8.39 16.11 16.15
C LEU A 6 -7.12 15.35 15.74
N ARG A 7 -6.35 14.89 16.72
CA ARG A 7 -5.26 13.95 16.48
C ARG A 7 -5.93 12.69 15.94
N LEU A 8 -5.90 12.52 14.62
CA LEU A 8 -6.24 11.24 14.02
C LEU A 8 -5.41 10.18 14.75
N PRO A 9 -6.01 9.06 15.17
CA PRO A 9 -5.26 7.97 15.75
C PRO A 9 -4.16 7.65 14.75
N HIS A 10 -2.90 7.69 15.20
CA HIS A 10 -1.75 7.36 14.37
C HIS A 10 -2.11 6.09 13.60
N CYS A 11 -2.34 6.22 12.30
CA CYS A 11 -2.47 5.04 11.45
C CYS A 11 -1.20 4.25 11.74
N PRO A 12 -1.30 2.99 12.22
CA PRO A 12 -0.11 2.19 12.40
C PRO A 12 0.62 2.30 11.07
N GLN A 13 1.89 2.67 11.12
CA GLN A 13 2.74 2.80 9.95
C GLN A 13 2.79 1.41 9.30
N THR A 14 1.79 1.10 8.49
CA THR A 14 1.66 -0.15 7.78
C THR A 14 2.76 -0.06 6.76
N SER A 15 3.87 -0.75 7.06
CA SER A 15 5.04 -0.74 6.21
C SER A 15 4.59 -1.00 4.77
N PRO A 16 4.98 -0.16 3.80
CA PRO A 16 4.56 -0.36 2.43
C PRO A 16 4.94 -1.74 1.88
N LEU A 17 5.97 -2.36 2.45
CA LEU A 17 6.32 -3.76 2.21
C LEU A 17 5.24 -4.75 2.64
N LEU A 18 4.58 -4.53 3.79
CA LEU A 18 3.46 -5.36 4.25
C LEU A 18 2.26 -5.22 3.32
N ILE A 19 1.96 -3.99 2.86
CA ILE A 19 0.87 -3.73 1.91
C ILE A 19 1.16 -4.42 0.58
N SER A 20 2.36 -4.23 0.05
CA SER A 20 2.81 -4.87 -1.19
C SER A 20 2.74 -6.39 -1.10
N HIS A 21 3.20 -6.97 0.01
CA HIS A 21 3.13 -8.40 0.25
C HIS A 21 1.68 -8.91 0.28
N SER A 22 0.77 -8.23 0.99
CA SER A 22 -0.65 -8.61 1.00
C SER A 22 -1.30 -8.55 -0.38
N LEU A 23 -0.94 -7.55 -1.20
CA LEU A 23 -1.45 -7.40 -2.56
C LEU A 23 -0.94 -8.54 -3.48
N LEU A 24 0.33 -8.94 -3.35
CA LEU A 24 0.88 -10.08 -4.10
C LEU A 24 0.23 -11.42 -3.71
N GLN A 25 -0.06 -11.62 -2.42
CA GLN A 25 -0.79 -12.81 -1.97
C GLN A 25 -2.21 -12.88 -2.58
N LEU A 26 -2.89 -11.74 -2.65
CA LEU A 26 -4.20 -11.67 -3.31
C LEU A 26 -4.08 -11.89 -4.82
N ALA A 27 -3.05 -11.34 -5.46
CA ALA A 27 -2.80 -11.55 -6.88
C ALA A 27 -2.65 -13.03 -7.22
N ASP A 28 -1.93 -13.80 -6.38
CA ASP A 28 -1.76 -15.24 -6.55
C ASP A 28 -3.09 -16.02 -6.42
N VAL A 29 -3.91 -15.70 -5.42
CA VAL A 29 -5.24 -16.32 -5.24
C VAL A 29 -6.14 -16.03 -6.45
N VAL A 30 -6.16 -14.78 -6.91
CA VAL A 30 -6.98 -14.32 -8.03
C VAL A 30 -6.49 -14.91 -9.36
N TRP A 31 -5.17 -15.08 -9.52
CA TRP A 31 -4.58 -15.77 -10.66
C TRP A 31 -5.04 -17.23 -10.73
N ASN A 32 -4.95 -17.94 -9.60
CA ASN A 32 -5.40 -19.33 -9.48
C ASN A 32 -6.93 -19.47 -9.64
N ALA A 33 -7.69 -18.42 -9.35
CA ALA A 33 -9.14 -18.35 -9.60
C ALA A 33 -9.50 -18.09 -11.08
N GLY A 34 -8.52 -17.92 -11.98
CA GLY A 34 -8.76 -17.70 -13.40
C GLY A 34 -9.10 -16.26 -13.77
N LEU A 35 -8.71 -15.29 -12.94
CA LEU A 35 -8.94 -13.85 -13.15
C LEU A 35 -7.61 -13.10 -13.38
N PRO A 36 -6.87 -13.38 -14.47
CA PRO A 36 -5.52 -12.85 -14.68
C PRO A 36 -5.46 -11.32 -14.83
N GLY A 37 -6.55 -10.69 -15.31
CA GLY A 37 -6.63 -9.23 -15.39
C GLY A 37 -6.56 -8.56 -14.02
N LEU A 38 -7.37 -9.02 -13.07
CA LEU A 38 -7.39 -8.51 -11.70
C LEU A 38 -6.08 -8.82 -10.96
N ALA A 39 -5.48 -9.99 -11.21
CA ALA A 39 -4.17 -10.31 -10.65
C ALA A 39 -3.07 -9.34 -11.12
N THR A 40 -3.13 -8.92 -12.39
CA THR A 40 -2.19 -7.93 -12.95
C THR A 40 -2.37 -6.55 -12.30
N ASP A 41 -3.62 -6.12 -12.09
CA ASP A 41 -3.93 -4.87 -11.40
C ASP A 41 -3.40 -4.87 -9.95
N LEU A 42 -3.55 -5.99 -9.23
CA LEU A 42 -3.05 -6.15 -7.87
C LEU A 42 -1.52 -6.11 -7.80
N VAL A 43 -0.82 -6.70 -8.77
CA VAL A 43 0.65 -6.61 -8.89
C VAL A 43 1.08 -5.17 -9.17
N GLY A 44 0.36 -4.43 -10.00
CA GLY A 44 0.61 -3.00 -10.24
C GLY A 44 0.47 -2.16 -8.96
N LEU A 45 -0.60 -2.38 -8.20
CA LEU A 45 -0.82 -1.74 -6.90
C LEU A 45 0.29 -2.09 -5.89
N ALA A 46 0.76 -3.34 -5.89
CA ALA A 46 1.83 -3.78 -5.01
C ALA A 46 3.16 -3.05 -5.28
N HIS A 47 3.44 -2.74 -6.55
CA HIS A 47 4.60 -1.93 -6.93
C HIS A 47 4.43 -0.47 -6.51
N SER A 48 3.27 0.13 -6.77
CA SER A 48 2.99 1.53 -6.37
C SER A 48 3.08 1.76 -4.86
N ALA A 49 2.73 0.75 -4.06
CA ALA A 49 2.89 0.83 -2.61
C ALA A 49 4.36 0.96 -2.19
N ILE A 50 5.30 0.36 -2.93
CA ILE A 50 6.74 0.44 -2.64
C ILE A 50 7.34 1.75 -3.16
N ASP A 51 6.96 2.18 -4.37
CA ASP A 51 7.49 3.40 -4.99
C ASP A 51 7.22 4.66 -4.14
N HIS A 52 6.11 4.70 -3.41
CA HIS A 52 5.70 5.84 -2.60
C HIS A 52 6.63 6.13 -1.39
N ASP A 53 7.48 5.17 -0.99
CA ASP A 53 8.46 5.37 0.09
C ASP A 53 9.76 6.03 -0.42
N THR A 54 10.00 6.03 -1.73
CA THR A 54 11.22 6.59 -2.32
C THR A 54 11.17 8.10 -2.57
N SER A 55 9.97 8.71 -2.51
CA SER A 55 9.79 10.15 -2.71
C SER A 55 9.93 11.03 -1.45
N ASP A 56 10.11 10.43 -0.26
CA ASP A 56 10.33 11.18 1.00
C ASP A 56 11.80 11.16 1.42
N THR A 57 12.69 11.58 0.52
CA THR A 57 13.97 12.16 0.97
C THR A 57 13.81 13.68 0.85
N PRO A 58 13.54 14.42 1.94
CA PRO A 58 13.72 15.87 1.91
C PRO A 58 15.21 16.13 1.64
N ALA A 59 15.51 16.49 0.40
CA ALA A 59 16.70 17.23 0.11
C ALA A 59 16.57 18.58 0.82
N HIS A 60 17.52 18.80 1.73
CA HIS A 60 17.99 20.10 2.22
C HIS A 60 17.44 20.63 3.56
#